data_AF-A0A6L9YUX6-F1
#
_entry.id   AF-A0A6L9YUX6-F1
#
_cell.length_a   1.000
_cell.length_b   1.000
_cell.length_c   1.000
_cell.angle_alpha   90.00
_cell.angle_beta   90.00
_cell.angle_gamma   90.00
#
_symmetry.space_group_name_H-M   'P 1'
#
loop_
_entity.id
_entity.type
_entity.pdbx_description
1 polymer ?
#
loop_
_entity_poly.entity_id
_entity_poly.type
_entity_poly.pdbx_seq_one_letter_code
_entity_poly.pdbx_strand_id
1 'polypeptide(L)'
;MWSVTLECDRENPPKTSYYRSWIERVSQSPELEQKLAAVGANTNCSTSELLHQQAIIYAEAGAWFDALDALYQAQAANPNDSLIRADFIALLEQVGLGRVVQ
;
A
#
# COMPACT_ATOMS: atom_id res chain seq x y z
N MET A 1 18.98 -7.36 2.20
CA MET A 1 18.54 -7.76 3.56
C MET A 1 18.34 -6.48 4.33
N TRP A 2 17.14 -6.23 4.87
CA TRP A 2 16.88 -5.07 5.74
C TRP A 2 16.62 -5.56 7.17
N SER A 3 17.02 -4.77 8.17
CA SER A 3 16.78 -5.06 9.58
C SER A 3 16.47 -3.76 10.33
N VAL A 4 15.45 -3.78 11.18
CA VAL A 4 15.11 -2.68 12.10
C VAL A 4 15.37 -3.12 13.52
N THR A 5 16.01 -2.26 14.32
CA THR A 5 16.24 -2.49 15.74
C THR A 5 15.55 -1.39 16.54
N LEU A 6 14.69 -1.78 17.49
CA LEU A 6 14.05 -0.88 18.43
C LEU A 6 14.75 -1.02 19.79
N GLU A 7 15.47 0.02 20.21
CA GLU A 7 16.03 0.12 21.56
C GLU A 7 14.99 0.76 22.48
N CYS A 8 14.25 -0.06 23.22
CA CYS A 8 13.19 0.42 24.11
C CYS A 8 13.67 0.81 25.52
N ASP A 9 14.84 0.34 25.96
CA ASP A 9 15.42 0.66 27.27
C ASP A 9 16.94 0.85 27.14
N ARG A 10 17.44 2.03 27.54
CA ARG A 10 18.86 2.40 27.48
C ARG A 10 19.67 1.91 28.68
N GLU A 11 19.03 1.71 29.83
CA GLU A 11 19.73 1.32 31.07
C GLU A 11 19.80 -0.19 31.24
N ASN A 12 18.83 -0.94 30.70
CA ASN A 12 18.82 -2.40 30.75
C ASN A 12 18.35 -2.99 29.41
N PRO A 13 19.20 -2.96 28.37
CA PRO A 13 18.81 -3.42 27.04
C PRO A 13 18.37 -4.90 27.11
N PRO A 14 17.16 -5.25 26.62
CA PRO A 14 16.75 -6.65 26.55
C PRO A 14 17.78 -7.43 25.72
N LYS A 15 17.99 -8.71 26.05
CA LYS A 15 18.86 -9.62 25.28
C LYS A 15 18.29 -9.81 23.86
N THR A 16 18.58 -8.83 23.01
CA THR A 16 18.47 -8.75 21.56
C THR A 16 17.36 -9.62 20.95
N SER A 17 16.10 -9.23 21.14
CA SER A 17 15.01 -9.74 20.31
C SER A 17 15.07 -9.03 18.95
N TYR A 18 15.73 -9.64 17.97
CA TYR A 18 15.67 -9.19 16.58
C TYR A 18 14.52 -9.91 15.87
N TYR A 19 13.68 -9.14 15.18
CA TYR A 19 12.62 -9.68 14.33
C TYR A 19 13.14 -9.69 12.90
N ARG A 20 13.06 -10.85 12.23
CA ARG A 20 13.43 -11.00 10.83
C ARG A 20 12.17 -10.99 9.98
N SER A 21 12.08 -10.02 9.07
CA SER A 21 11.05 -9.93 8.05
C SER A 21 11.72 -9.84 6.68
N TRP A 22 10.99 -10.23 5.63
CA TRP A 22 11.39 -9.99 4.25
C TRP A 22 10.19 -9.45 3.48
N ILE A 23 10.48 -8.64 2.46
CA ILE A 23 9.50 -8.20 1.48
C ILE A 23 9.84 -8.98 0.21
N GLU A 24 8.88 -9.75 -0.28
CA GLU A 24 9.01 -10.48 -1.53
C GLU A 24 8.01 -9.92 -2.53
N ARG A 25 8.44 -9.74 -3.78
CA ARG A 25 7.51 -9.39 -4.84
C ARG A 25 6.74 -10.66 -5.21
N VAL A 26 5.42 -10.58 -5.07
CA VAL A 26 4.53 -11.63 -5.57
C VAL A 26 4.60 -11.61 -7.10
N SER A 27 4.67 -12.79 -7.73
CA SER A 27 4.56 -12.90 -9.18
C SER A 27 3.21 -12.34 -9.62
N GLN A 28 3.23 -11.41 -10.58
CA GLN A 28 2.01 -10.87 -11.15
C GLN A 28 1.31 -12.00 -11.93
N SER A 29 0.01 -12.17 -11.67
CA SER A 29 -0.80 -13.13 -12.41
C SER A 29 -1.24 -12.52 -13.73
N PRO A 30 -1.42 -13.32 -14.81
CA PRO A 30 -1.95 -12.81 -16.07
C PRO A 30 -3.32 -12.13 -15.92
N GLU A 31 -4.13 -12.57 -14.95
CA GLU A 31 -5.42 -11.96 -14.63
C GLU A 31 -5.25 -10.53 -14.09
N LEU A 32 -4.28 -10.31 -13.20
CA LEU A 32 -3.96 -8.99 -12.65
C LEU A 32 -3.52 -8.03 -13.76
N GLU A 33 -2.60 -8.46 -14.62
CA GLU A 33 -2.13 -7.67 -15.75
C GLU A 33 -3.27 -7.28 -16.70
N GLN A 34 -4.19 -8.20 -16.96
CA GLN A 34 -5.35 -7.94 -17.81
C GLN A 34 -6.29 -6.89 -17.19
N LYS A 35 -6.56 -6.96 -15.89
CA LYS A 35 -7.38 -5.96 -15.18
C LYS A 35 -6.73 -4.57 -15.21
N LEU A 36 -5.43 -4.50 -14.97
CA LEU A 36 -4.68 -3.24 -15.02
C LEU A 36 -4.65 -2.63 -16.41
N ALA A 37 -4.46 -3.45 -17.46
CA ALA A 37 -4.48 -2.99 -18.84
C ALA A 37 -5.86 -2.45 -19.26
N ALA A 38 -6.95 -3.07 -18.80
CA ALA A 38 -8.31 -2.62 -19.08
C ALA A 38 -8.58 -1.22 -18.49
N VAL A 39 -8.09 -0.97 -17.27
CA VAL A 39 -8.20 0.35 -16.62
C VAL A 39 -7.28 1.37 -17.30
N GLY A 40 -6.04 0.99 -17.64
CA GLY A 40 -5.09 1.86 -18.35
C GLY A 40 -5.54 2.33 -19.73
N ALA A 41 -6.44 1.58 -20.38
CA ALA A 41 -7.02 1.95 -21.66
C ALA A 41 -8.13 3.04 -21.56
N ASN A 42 -8.60 3.37 -20.35
CA ASN A 42 -9.63 4.37 -20.16
C ASN A 42 -9.05 5.79 -20.27
N THR A 43 -9.21 6.43 -21.43
CA THR A 43 -8.72 7.79 -21.71
C THR A 43 -9.60 8.90 -21.12
N ASN A 44 -10.75 8.56 -20.54
CA ASN A 44 -11.72 9.53 -20.01
C ASN A 44 -11.60 9.72 -18.49
N CYS A 45 -10.51 9.25 -17.88
CA CYS A 45 -10.27 9.29 -16.45
C CYS A 45 -9.13 10.26 -16.14
N SER A 46 -9.23 11.00 -15.03
CA SER A 46 -8.09 11.74 -14.50
C SER A 46 -7.01 10.78 -14.00
N THR A 47 -5.77 11.26 -13.92
CA THR A 47 -4.64 10.49 -13.36
C THR A 47 -4.94 9.96 -11.96
N SER A 48 -5.61 10.77 -11.12
CA SER A 48 -5.98 10.40 -9.75
C SER A 48 -6.96 9.23 -9.72
N GLU A 49 -8.02 9.30 -10.52
CA GLU A 49 -9.03 8.23 -10.59
C GLU A 49 -8.45 6.94 -11.19
N LEU A 50 -7.58 7.07 -12.19
CA LEU A 50 -6.88 5.92 -12.78
C LEU A 50 -6.02 5.18 -11.75
N LEU A 51 -5.21 5.92 -10.99
CA LEU A 51 -4.36 5.38 -9.93
C LEU A 51 -5.19 4.77 -8.80
N HIS A 52 -6.32 5.41 -8.44
CA HIS A 52 -7.24 4.88 -7.44
C HIS A 52 -7.86 3.54 -7.89
N GLN A 53 -8.28 3.42 -9.15
CA GLN A 53 -8.77 2.14 -9.71
C GLN A 53 -7.69 1.05 -9.73
N GLN A 54 -6.45 1.41 -10.10
CA GLN A 54 -5.32 0.48 -10.05
C GLN A 54 -5.07 0.00 -8.61
N ALA A 55 -5.16 0.90 -7.63
CA ALA A 55 -4.98 0.53 -6.23
C ALA A 55 -6.00 -0.51 -5.75
N ILE A 56 -7.26 -0.36 -6.12
CA ILE A 56 -8.33 -1.32 -5.78
C ILE A 56 -7.99 -2.69 -6.37
N ILE A 57 -7.57 -2.75 -7.64
CA ILE A 57 -7.17 -3.99 -8.31
C ILE A 57 -5.98 -4.66 -7.59
N TYR A 58 -4.97 -3.88 -7.20
CA TYR A 58 -3.83 -4.42 -6.44
C TYR A 58 -4.25 -4.91 -5.05
N ALA A 59 -5.14 -4.19 -4.36
CA ALA A 59 -5.63 -4.57 -3.04
C ALA A 59 -6.39 -5.90 -3.09
N GLU A 60 -7.31 -6.05 -4.06
CA GLU A 60 -8.05 -7.30 -4.29
C GLU A 60 -7.15 -8.48 -4.64
N ALA A 61 -6.05 -8.23 -5.35
CA ALA A 61 -5.06 -9.24 -5.69
C ALA A 61 -4.08 -9.56 -4.54
N GLY A 62 -4.17 -8.87 -3.41
CA GLY A 62 -3.24 -9.02 -2.29
C GLY A 62 -1.85 -8.41 -2.54
N ALA A 63 -1.68 -7.63 -3.61
CA ALA A 63 -0.47 -6.87 -3.91
C ALA A 63 -0.41 -5.58 -3.07
N TRP A 64 -0.33 -5.77 -1.75
CA TRP A 64 -0.58 -4.71 -0.76
C TRP A 64 0.35 -3.49 -0.92
N PHE A 65 1.63 -3.72 -1.25
CA PHE A 65 2.57 -2.62 -1.48
C PHE A 65 2.19 -1.78 -2.70
N ASP A 66 1.87 -2.43 -3.83
CA ASP A 66 1.48 -1.73 -5.06
C ASP A 66 0.15 -1.00 -4.88
N ALA A 67 -0.78 -1.55 -4.08
CA ALA A 67 -2.01 -0.88 -3.70
C ALA A 67 -1.75 0.40 -2.88
N LEU A 68 -0.88 0.32 -1.88
CA LEU A 68 -0.53 1.47 -1.03
C LEU A 68 0.17 2.56 -1.83
N ASP A 69 1.13 2.19 -2.69
CA ASP A 69 1.84 3.14 -3.56
C ASP A 69 0.88 3.85 -4.52
N ALA A 70 -0.04 3.10 -5.14
CA ALA A 70 -1.04 3.67 -6.04
C ALA A 70 -2.00 4.63 -5.32
N LEU A 71 -2.49 4.30 -4.10
CA LEU A 71 -3.31 5.23 -3.31
C LEU A 71 -2.54 6.49 -2.91
N TYR A 72 -1.26 6.35 -2.54
CA TYR A 72 -0.42 7.50 -2.22
C TYR A 72 -0.26 8.43 -3.42
N GLN A 73 0.02 7.89 -4.61
CA GLN A 73 0.13 8.68 -5.83
C GLN A 73 -1.21 9.31 -6.25
N ALA A 74 -2.32 8.58 -6.09
CA ALA A 74 -3.66 9.09 -6.35
C ALA A 74 -3.98 10.27 -5.42
N GLN A 75 -3.70 10.15 -4.13
CA GLN A 75 -3.90 11.23 -3.15
C GLN A 75 -3.02 12.44 -3.46
N ALA A 76 -1.77 12.23 -3.91
CA ALA A 76 -0.88 13.31 -4.32
C ALA A 76 -1.40 14.05 -5.57
N ALA A 77 -2.04 13.33 -6.50
CA ALA A 77 -2.64 13.90 -7.71
C ALA A 77 -3.96 14.64 -7.42
N ASN A 78 -4.75 14.21 -6.43
CA ASN A 78 -5.95 14.91 -5.98
C ASN A 78 -6.07 14.91 -4.45
N PRO A 79 -5.44 15.87 -3.74
CA PRO A 79 -5.41 15.90 -2.28
C PRO A 79 -6.78 16.09 -1.60
N ASN A 80 -7.78 16.56 -2.34
CA ASN A 80 -9.11 16.85 -1.80
C ASN A 80 -10.10 15.69 -1.98
N ASP A 81 -9.67 14.60 -2.61
CA ASP A 81 -10.52 13.43 -2.78
C ASP A 81 -10.64 12.66 -1.45
N SER A 82 -11.84 12.70 -0.87
CA SER A 82 -12.11 12.03 0.40
C SER A 82 -12.24 10.52 0.25
N LEU A 83 -12.55 10.01 -0.95
CA LEU A 83 -12.68 8.57 -1.20
C LEU A 83 -11.32 7.90 -1.22
N ILE A 84 -10.34 8.50 -1.91
CA ILE A 84 -8.95 8.00 -1.93
C ILE A 84 -8.39 7.96 -0.51
N ARG A 85 -8.65 8.99 0.30
CA ARG A 85 -8.23 9.02 1.70
C ARG A 85 -8.89 7.93 2.54
N ALA A 86 -10.19 7.70 2.32
CA ALA A 86 -10.92 6.64 3.04
C ALA A 86 -10.37 5.26 2.69
N ASP A 87 -10.08 4.98 1.42
CA ASP A 87 -9.52 3.70 0.98
C ASP A 87 -8.07 3.51 1.45
N PHE A 88 -7.29 4.58 1.53
CA PHE A 88 -5.95 4.55 2.12
C PHE A 88 -6.00 4.12 3.60
N ILE A 89 -6.94 4.68 4.37
CA ILE A 89 -7.15 4.29 5.77
C ILE A 89 -7.63 2.84 5.85
N ALA A 90 -8.62 2.45 5.04
CA ALA A 90 -9.17 1.10 5.03
C ALA A 90 -8.09 0.03 4.72
N LEU A 91 -7.19 0.31 3.76
CA LEU A 91 -6.09 -0.59 3.42
C LEU A 91 -5.11 -0.80 4.59
N LEU A 92 -4.84 0.27 5.36
CA LEU A 92 -3.98 0.19 6.54
C LEU A 92 -4.67 -0.50 7.72
N GLU A 93 -5.98 -0.31 7.88
CA GLU A 93 -6.76 -1.00 8.91
C GLU A 93 -6.77 -2.52 8.72
N GLN A 94 -6.77 -3.02 7.48
CA GLN A 94 -6.71 -4.46 7.18
C GLN A 94 -5.48 -5.15 7.79
N VAL A 95 -4.38 -4.43 7.94
CA VAL A 95 -3.12 -4.93 8.52
C VAL A 95 -2.85 -4.41 9.94
N GLY A 96 -3.86 -3.80 10.58
CA GLY A 96 -3.75 -3.27 11.94
C GLY A 96 -2.96 -1.97 12.07
N LEU A 97 -2.74 -1.26 10.96
CA LEU A 97 -1.97 0.00 10.89
C LEU A 97 -2.83 1.27 10.87
N GLY A 98 -4.13 1.18 11.16
CA GLY A 98 -5.03 2.35 11.13
C GLY A 98 -4.60 3.52 12.02
N ARG A 99 -3.82 3.27 13.09
CA ARG A 99 -3.27 4.31 13.98
C ARG A 99 -2.12 5.11 13.38
N VAL A 100 -1.52 4.65 12.28
CA VAL A 100 -0.42 5.36 11.59
C VAL A 100 -0.95 6.58 10.83
N VAL A 101 -2.24 6.62 10.52
CA VAL A 101 -2.88 7.66 9.69
C VAL A 101 -3.57 8.76 10.51
N GLN A 102 -3.48 8.69 11.85
CA GLN A 102 -4.05 9.68 12.77
C GLN A 102 -3.13 10.90 12.95
#